data_AF-A0A1V2ATR4-F1
#
_entry.id   AF-A0A1V2ATR4-F1
#
_cell.length_a   1.000
_cell.length_b   1.000
_cell.length_c   1.000
_cell.angle_alpha   90.00
_cell.angle_beta   90.00
_cell.angle_gamma   90.00
#
_symmetry.space_group_name_H-M   'P 1'
#
loop_
_entity.id
_entity.type
_entity.pdbx_description
1 polymer ?
#
loop_
_entity_poly.entity_id
_entity_poly.type
_entity_poly.pdbx_seq_one_letter_code
_entity_poly.pdbx_strand_id
1 'polypeptide(L)' 'EAIIRSMTKLERAQPEIINASRKKRIAKGSGTTVQEINRLIKQFDDMKKMMKTMTGMQKGKKKGLGGLKFPFM' A
#
# COMPACT_ATOMS: atom_id res chain seq x y z
N GLU A 1 -17.06 -3.35 -1.07
CA GLU A 1 -16.27 -3.01 -2.28
C GLU A 1 -16.66 -1.69 -2.97
N ALA A 2 -17.81 -1.07 -2.65
CA ALA A 2 -18.31 0.11 -3.36
C ALA A 2 -17.29 1.26 -3.48
N ILE A 3 -16.55 1.58 -2.40
CA ILE A 3 -15.51 2.62 -2.41
C ILE A 3 -14.47 2.39 -3.51
N ILE A 4 -13.93 1.16 -3.62
CA ILE A 4 -12.90 0.81 -4.61
C ILE A 4 -13.48 0.86 -6.03
N ARG A 5 -14.73 0.44 -6.21
CA ARG A 5 -15.43 0.50 -7.51
C ARG A 5 -15.70 1.94 -7.97
N SER A 6 -15.84 2.88 -7.05
CA SER A 6 -16.03 4.31 -7.33
C SER A 6 -14.71 5.08 -7.56
N MET A 7 -13.55 4.40 -7.45
CA MET A 7 -12.23 4.96 -7.78
C MET A 7 -11.87 4.74 -9.25
N THR A 8 -11.12 5.68 -9.80
CA THR A 8 -10.47 5.51 -11.12
C THR A 8 -9.30 4.54 -11.03
N LYS A 9 -8.82 4.03 -12.18
CA LYS A 9 -7.63 3.17 -12.24
C LYS A 9 -6.39 3.86 -11.64
N LEU A 10 -6.23 5.16 -11.91
CA LEU A 10 -5.13 5.96 -11.38
C LEU A 10 -5.18 6.09 -9.86
N GLU A 11 -6.35 6.39 -9.29
CA GLU A 11 -6.54 6.53 -7.84
C GLU A 11 -6.34 5.20 -7.09
N ARG A 12 -6.64 4.06 -7.72
CA ARG A 12 -6.36 2.73 -7.15
C ARG A 12 -4.87 2.40 -7.15
N ALA A 13 -4.16 2.77 -8.20
CA ALA A 13 -2.72 2.57 -8.30
C ALA A 13 -1.94 3.50 -7.36
N GLN A 14 -2.42 4.73 -7.20
CA GLN A 14 -1.77 5.80 -6.42
C GLN A 14 -2.79 6.45 -5.47
N PRO A 15 -2.98 5.89 -4.26
CA PRO A 15 -3.87 6.49 -3.26
C PRO A 15 -3.42 7.89 -2.80
N GLU A 16 -2.14 8.23 -2.97
CA GLU A 16 -1.57 9.53 -2.62
C GLU A 16 -2.18 10.71 -3.40
N ILE A 17 -2.72 10.48 -4.61
CA ILE A 17 -3.33 11.55 -5.41
C ILE A 17 -4.77 11.89 -4.97
N ILE A 18 -5.33 11.15 -4.01
CA ILE A 18 -6.70 11.29 -3.54
C ILE A 18 -6.82 12.52 -2.61
N ASN A 19 -7.10 13.68 -3.22
CA ASN A 19 -7.39 14.94 -2.53
C ASN A 19 -8.86 15.04 -2.06
N ALA A 20 -9.21 16.13 -1.37
CA ALA A 20 -10.56 16.34 -0.81
C ALA A 20 -11.69 16.28 -1.86
N SER A 21 -11.46 16.82 -3.07
CA SER A 21 -12.43 16.78 -4.18
C SER A 21 -12.69 15.34 -4.64
N ARG A 22 -11.63 14.56 -4.83
CA ARG A 22 -11.73 13.14 -5.18
C ARG A 22 -12.43 12.32 -4.10
N LYS A 23 -12.14 12.58 -2.82
CA LYS A 23 -12.83 11.91 -1.69
C LYS A 23 -14.33 12.19 -1.71
N LYS A 24 -14.76 13.43 -1.95
CA LYS A 24 -16.19 13.78 -2.08
C LYS A 24 -16.86 13.04 -3.24
N ARG A 25 -16.20 12.96 -4.41
CA ARG A 25 -16.72 12.21 -5.57
C ARG A 25 -16.88 10.72 -5.26
N ILE A 26 -15.85 10.10 -4.67
CA ILE A 26 -15.86 8.68 -4.30
C ILE A 26 -16.97 8.44 -3.28
N ALA A 27 -17.03 9.22 -2.20
CA ALA A 27 -18.06 9.14 -1.16
C ALA A 27 -19.48 9.18 -1.74
N LYS A 28 -19.76 10.16 -2.61
CA LYS A 28 -21.05 10.27 -3.30
C LYS A 28 -21.34 9.07 -4.20
N GLY A 29 -20.33 8.57 -4.91
CA GLY A 29 -20.46 7.45 -5.84
C GLY A 29 -20.54 6.07 -5.17
N SER A 30 -20.05 5.93 -3.94
CA SER A 30 -20.07 4.68 -3.17
C SER A 30 -21.13 4.64 -2.07
N GLY A 31 -21.82 5.76 -1.81
CA GLY A 31 -22.77 5.88 -0.70
C GLY A 31 -22.09 5.85 0.67
N THR A 32 -20.83 6.27 0.76
CA THR A 32 -20.03 6.21 2.00
C THR A 32 -19.56 7.61 2.40
N THR A 33 -18.95 7.71 3.57
CA THR A 33 -18.42 8.97 4.11
C THR A 33 -16.96 9.20 3.74
N VAL A 34 -16.50 10.45 3.84
CA VAL A 34 -15.08 10.80 3.65
C VAL A 34 -14.19 10.17 4.73
N GLN A 35 -14.72 9.99 5.94
CA GLN A 35 -14.03 9.35 7.05
C GLN A 35 -13.70 7.88 6.75
N GLU A 36 -14.65 7.13 6.20
CA GLU A 36 -14.45 5.73 5.79
C GLU A 36 -13.38 5.61 4.71
N ILE A 37 -13.38 6.53 3.74
CA ILE A 37 -12.36 6.58 2.69
C ILE A 37 -10.97 6.84 3.29
N ASN A 38 -10.86 7.77 4.24
CA ASN A 38 -9.60 8.05 4.92
C ASN A 38 -9.09 6.82 5.70
N ARG A 39 -9.99 6.10 6.38
CA ARG A 39 -9.65 4.88 7.11
C ARG A 39 -9.11 3.80 6.17
N LEU A 40 -9.75 3.61 5.01
CA LEU A 40 -9.32 2.66 3.99
C LEU A 40 -7.94 3.00 3.43
N ILE A 41 -7.71 4.27 3.07
CA ILE A 41 -6.41 4.74 2.56
C ILE A 41 -5.31 4.50 3.60
N LYS A 42 -5.58 4.80 4.87
CA LYS A 42 -4.62 4.56 5.97
C LYS A 42 -4.29 3.08 6.13
N GLN A 43 -5.30 2.21 6.16
CA GLN A 43 -5.11 0.75 6.24
C GLN A 43 -4.26 0.21 5.08
N PHE A 44 -4.50 0.72 3.87
CA PHE A 44 -3.70 0.35 2.71
C PHE A 44 -2.24 0.81 2.83
N ASP A 45 -2.00 2.05 3.26
CA ASP A 45 -0.65 2.58 3.43
C ASP A 45 0.12 1.82 4.53
N ASP A 46 -0.55 1.45 5.62
CA ASP A 46 0.02 0.63 6.69
C ASP A 46 0.39 -0.78 6.20
N MET A 47 -0.49 -1.43 5.42
CA MET A 47 -0.18 -2.71 4.77
C MET A 47 0.98 -2.59 3.78
N LYS A 48 1.03 -1.51 2.98
CA LYS A 48 2.11 -1.24 2.02
C LYS A 48 3.45 -1.07 2.73
N LYS A 49 3.48 -0.37 3.86
CA LYS A 49 4.67 -0.23 4.72
C LYS A 49 5.11 -1.58 5.28
N MET A 50 4.17 -2.36 5.82
CA MET A 50 4.48 -3.70 6.36
C MET A 50 5.07 -4.61 5.29
N MET A 51 4.47 -4.67 4.08
CA MET A 51 5.00 -5.44 2.96
C MET A 51 6.40 -4.98 2.55
N LYS A 52 6.63 -3.66 2.45
CA LYS A 52 7.94 -3.10 2.11
C LYS A 52 9.02 -3.47 3.14
N THR A 53 8.69 -3.40 4.44
CA THR A 53 9.59 -3.80 5.53
C THR A 53 9.89 -5.29 5.48
N MET A 54 8.88 -6.13 5.24
CA MET A 54 9.05 -7.59 5.13
C MET A 54 9.91 -7.99 3.93
N THR A 55 9.66 -7.40 2.75
CA THR A 55 10.49 -7.61 1.55
C THR A 55 11.93 -7.11 1.76
N GLY A 56 12.10 -5.96 2.41
CA GLY A 56 13.43 -5.42 2.76
C GLY A 56 14.21 -6.36 3.69
N MET A 57 13.54 -6.92 4.70
CA MET A 57 14.12 -7.86 5.66
C MET A 57 14.48 -9.20 5.02
N GLN A 58 13.67 -9.69 4.07
CA GLN A 58 13.96 -10.91 3.31
C GLN A 58 15.15 -10.72 2.34
N LYS A 59 15.28 -9.53 1.72
CA LYS A 59 16.44 -9.17 0.89
C LYS A 59 17.72 -9.02 1.72
N GLY A 60 17.60 -8.52 2.96
CA GLY A 60 18.71 -8.43 3.92
C GLY A 60 19.23 -9.80 4.36
N LYS A 61 18.35 -10.76 4.66
CA LYS A 61 18.76 -12.13 5.06
C LYS A 61 19.40 -12.93 3.92
N LYS A 62 19.01 -12.73 2.66
CA LYS A 62 19.69 -13.36 1.51
C LYS A 62 21.09 -12.80 1.23
N LYS A 63 21.38 -11.56 1.64
CA LYS A 63 22.74 -10.98 1.56
C LYS A 63 23.66 -11.39 2.71
N GLY A 64 23.12 -11.85 3.84
CA GLY A 64 23.90 -12.30 5.02
C GLY A 64 24.31 -13.77 5.01
N LEU A 65 23.77 -14.60 4.12
CA LEU A 65 24.04 -16.05 4.04
C LEU A 65 24.86 -16.47 2.81
N GLY A 66 25.26 -15.53 1.94
CA GLY A 66 26.06 -15.79 0.74
C GLY A 66 27.57 -15.57 0.91
N GLY A 67 28.05 -15.41 2.15
CA GLY A 67 29.41 -14.97 2.46
C GLY A 67 30.26 -15.95 3.27
N LEU A 68 29.82 -17.19 3.51
CA LEU A 68 30.72 -18.21 4.08
C LEU A 68 31.58 -18.80 2.96
N LYS A 69 32.61 -18.03 2.59
CA LYS A 69 33.78 -18.55 1.89
C LYS A 69 34.41 -19.58 2.83
N PHE A 70 34.15 -20.87 2.59
CA PHE A 70 34.84 -21.94 3.29
C PHE A 70 36.34 -21.78 2.99
N PRO A 71 37.20 -21.51 3.99
CA PRO A 71 38.63 -21.65 3.80
C PRO A 71 38.88 -23.16 3.61
N PHE A 72 39.84 -23.52 2.77
CA PHE A 72 40.20 -24.90 2.37
C PHE A 72 39.42 -25.47 1.17
N MET A 73 39.61 -24.83 0.01
CA MET A 73 39.70 -25.43 -1.34
C MET A 73 40.36 -24.41 -2.28
#